data_AF-A0A7C7ZRD4-F1
#
_entry.id   AF-A0A7C7ZRD4-F1
#
_cell.length_a   1.000
_cell.length_b   1.000
_cell.length_c   1.000
_cell.angle_alpha   90.00
_cell.angle_beta   90.00
_cell.angle_gamma   90.00
#
_symmetry.space_group_name_H-M   'P 1'
#
loop_
_entity.id
_entity.type
_entity.pdbx_description
1 polymer ?
#
loop_
_entity_poly.entity_id
_entity_poly.type
_entity_poly.pdbx_seq_one_letter_code
_entity_poly.pdbx_strand_id
1 'polypeptide(L)'
;MTFYNILLFLLLIFNFQLQDQYIDSLIDNKQYIVAEKAIVDLIKENPNSEILIKKLGDCYGYRKDWDNAIIQYQKLIEFDSDNSLYNYKLGGTLAAKANETNMFKSLSLINTSKKYLLKSVELDNRNKPAMWALIQIFTELPQLLGGSKSLALQYANELENISKIDGLFAKKYIYDFKDDYKMSNIYLNKIVENIDSFNTEYDYNYLNFSIGELCANNKINLDRGILQLRYYIENFTSRDRSTPDYAYYLLAKIYLHKNDFSKANEQLDNAFVYYNSNNIKNNSLYKELLKLKKLISQ
;
A
#
# COMPACT_ATOMS: atom_id res chain seq x y z
N MET A 1 28.47 15.33 34.82
CA MET A 1 28.88 14.12 34.07
C MET A 1 30.39 14.16 33.91
N THR A 2 31.10 13.08 34.22
CA THR A 2 32.53 12.96 33.89
C THR A 2 32.69 12.76 32.38
N PHE A 3 33.82 13.18 31.81
CA PHE A 3 34.13 12.99 30.38
C PHE A 3 33.98 11.53 29.95
N TYR A 4 34.35 10.58 30.81
CA TYR A 4 34.16 9.14 30.62
C TYR A 4 32.69 8.75 30.43
N ASN A 5 31.76 9.29 31.24
CA ASN A 5 30.34 8.99 31.11
C ASN A 5 29.74 9.56 29.82
N ILE A 6 30.26 10.70 29.35
CA ILE A 6 29.87 11.28 28.05
C ILE A 6 30.36 10.39 26.91
N LEU A 7 31.60 9.90 26.98
CA LEU A 7 32.17 9.01 25.97
C LEU A 7 31.42 7.67 25.91
N LEU A 8 31.09 7.08 27.06
CA LEU A 8 30.32 5.85 27.13
C LEU A 8 28.90 6.04 26.57
N PHE A 9 28.26 7.17 26.87
CA PHE A 9 26.95 7.52 26.32
C PHE A 9 26.98 7.67 24.79
N LEU A 10 28.02 8.33 24.25
CA LEU A 10 28.20 8.46 22.79
C LEU A 10 28.42 7.10 22.11
N LEU A 11 29.18 6.20 22.75
CA LEU A 11 29.38 4.83 22.24
C LEU A 11 28.07 4.03 22.21
N LEU A 12 27.21 4.19 23.22
CA LEU A 12 25.90 3.54 23.26
C LEU A 12 24.96 4.07 22.16
N ILE A 13 24.92 5.38 21.94
CA ILE A 13 24.14 5.99 20.85
C ILE A 13 24.63 5.46 19.50
N PHE A 14 25.94 5.45 19.29
CA PHE A 14 26.53 4.99 18.04
C PHE A 14 26.22 3.51 17.76
N ASN A 15 26.29 2.66 18.78
CA ASN A 15 25.94 1.25 18.67
C ASN A 15 24.45 1.07 18.32
N PHE A 16 23.55 1.80 18.99
CA PHE A 16 22.13 1.78 18.66
C PHE A 16 21.86 2.20 17.21
N GLN A 17 22.51 3.27 16.74
CA GLN A 17 22.35 3.75 15.37
C GLN A 17 22.82 2.72 14.33
N LEU A 18 23.91 2.00 14.58
CA LEU A 18 24.37 0.92 13.69
C LEU A 18 23.37 -0.24 13.62
N GLN A 19 22.81 -0.63 14.76
CA GLN A 19 21.78 -1.68 14.80
C GLN A 19 20.49 -1.24 14.11
N ASP A 20 20.09 0.02 14.28
CA ASP A 20 18.92 0.60 13.63
C ASP A 20 19.05 0.60 12.10
N GLN A 21 20.22 1.00 11.58
CA GLN A 21 20.55 0.94 10.15
C GLN A 21 20.58 -0.50 9.61
N TYR A 22 21.09 -1.44 10.40
CA TYR A 22 21.06 -2.86 10.03
C TYR A 22 19.62 -3.37 9.90
N ILE A 23 18.74 -3.01 10.85
CA ILE A 23 17.31 -3.35 10.78
C ILE A 23 16.67 -2.75 9.53
N ASP A 24 16.95 -1.48 9.21
CA ASP A 24 16.42 -0.85 7.98
C ASP A 24 16.86 -1.59 6.74
N SER A 25 18.15 -1.95 6.64
CA SER A 25 18.66 -2.76 5.54
C SER A 25 17.94 -4.10 5.41
N LEU A 26 17.65 -4.79 6.51
CA LEU A 26 16.88 -6.04 6.48
C LEU A 26 15.45 -5.82 5.97
N ILE A 27 14.79 -4.75 6.40
CA ILE A 27 13.41 -4.40 5.98
C ILE A 27 13.38 -4.04 4.50
N ASP A 28 14.32 -3.22 4.02
CA ASP A 28 14.45 -2.80 2.62
C ASP A 28 14.71 -4.00 1.70
N ASN A 29 15.51 -4.96 2.17
CA ASN A 29 15.74 -6.23 1.48
C ASN A 29 14.62 -7.27 1.71
N LYS A 30 13.49 -6.86 2.29
CA LYS A 30 12.29 -7.69 2.54
C LYS A 30 12.55 -8.92 3.43
N GLN A 31 13.64 -8.90 4.21
CA GLN A 31 14.04 -9.94 5.15
C GLN A 31 13.30 -9.79 6.49
N TYR A 32 11.96 -9.71 6.45
CA TYR A 32 11.13 -9.32 7.59
C TYR A 32 11.25 -10.25 8.80
N ILE A 33 11.48 -11.54 8.59
CA ILE A 33 11.66 -12.52 9.68
C ILE A 33 12.96 -12.26 10.44
N VAL A 34 14.03 -11.93 9.71
CA VAL A 34 15.34 -11.63 10.29
C VAL A 34 15.29 -10.28 11.01
N ALA A 35 14.63 -9.28 10.39
CA ALA A 35 14.40 -7.97 10.99
C ALA A 35 13.63 -8.08 12.30
N GLU A 36 12.52 -8.83 12.32
CA GLU A 36 11.70 -9.08 13.51
C GLU A 36 12.55 -9.63 14.66
N LYS A 37 13.36 -10.67 14.40
CA LYS A 37 14.24 -11.26 15.41
C LYS A 37 15.23 -10.25 15.98
N ALA A 38 15.88 -9.48 15.10
CA ALA A 38 16.82 -8.43 15.53
C ALA A 38 16.13 -7.35 16.38
N ILE A 39 14.93 -6.92 15.98
CA ILE A 39 14.16 -5.91 16.72
C ILE A 39 13.71 -6.43 18.08
N VAL A 40 13.22 -7.67 18.17
CA VAL A 40 12.76 -8.28 19.44
C VAL A 40 13.90 -8.39 20.45
N ASP A 41 15.11 -8.70 20.00
CA ASP A 41 16.28 -8.74 20.89
C ASP A 41 16.65 -7.33 21.37
N LEU A 42 16.61 -6.32 20.50
CA LEU A 42 16.93 -4.93 20.86
C LEU A 42 15.88 -4.25 21.74
N ILE A 43 14.60 -4.60 21.58
CA ILE A 43 13.50 -4.07 22.42
C ILE A 43 13.63 -4.54 23.87
N LYS A 44 14.23 -5.70 24.15
CA LYS A 44 14.45 -6.15 25.54
C LYS A 44 15.34 -5.18 26.33
N GLU A 45 16.28 -4.55 25.65
CA GLU A 45 17.19 -3.55 26.22
C GLU A 45 16.55 -2.15 26.22
N ASN A 46 15.66 -1.88 25.25
CA ASN A 46 15.01 -0.58 25.05
C ASN A 46 13.48 -0.71 24.90
N PRO A 47 12.74 -1.11 25.97
CA PRO A 47 11.33 -1.52 25.85
C PRO A 47 10.37 -0.43 25.42
N ASN A 48 10.75 0.84 25.60
CA ASN A 48 9.94 2.02 25.26
C ASN A 48 10.44 2.74 24.00
N SER A 49 11.27 2.11 23.17
CA SER A 49 11.72 2.71 21.92
C SER A 49 10.59 2.75 20.89
N GLU A 50 9.97 3.92 20.71
CA GLU A 50 8.91 4.14 19.72
C GLU A 50 9.34 3.72 18.30
N ILE A 51 10.61 3.96 17.94
CA ILE A 51 11.17 3.58 16.64
C ILE A 51 11.14 2.06 16.46
N LEU A 52 11.59 1.30 17.46
CA LEU A 52 11.61 -0.16 17.38
C LEU A 52 10.21 -0.76 17.43
N ILE A 53 9.32 -0.22 18.26
CA ILE A 53 7.92 -0.64 18.32
C ILE A 53 7.25 -0.43 16.95
N LYS A 54 7.49 0.73 16.32
CA LYS A 54 7.01 1.03 14.98
C LYS A 54 7.57 0.05 13.94
N LYS A 55 8.89 -0.17 13.90
CA LYS A 55 9.54 -1.11 12.97
C LYS A 55 9.05 -2.55 13.16
N LEU A 56 8.81 -2.97 14.41
CA LEU A 56 8.27 -4.28 14.72
C LEU A 56 6.82 -4.42 14.21
N GLY A 57 5.99 -3.41 14.46
CA GLY A 57 4.62 -3.35 13.92
C GLY A 57 4.59 -3.38 12.39
N ASP A 58 5.52 -2.67 11.73
CA ASP A 58 5.66 -2.68 10.27
C ASP A 58 6.08 -4.06 9.76
N CYS A 59 7.04 -4.73 10.41
CA CYS A 59 7.44 -6.10 10.08
C CYS A 59 6.27 -7.09 10.18
N TYR A 60 5.50 -7.03 11.25
CA TYR A 60 4.29 -7.85 11.39
C TYR A 60 3.27 -7.53 10.29
N GLY A 61 3.05 -6.25 9.98
CA GLY A 61 2.20 -5.83 8.87
C GLY A 61 2.67 -6.37 7.51
N TYR A 62 3.97 -6.35 7.23
CA TYR A 62 4.57 -6.95 6.02
C TYR A 62 4.49 -8.48 6.00
N ARG A 63 4.19 -9.12 7.11
CA ARG A 63 3.95 -10.57 7.19
C ARG A 63 2.47 -10.91 7.27
N LYS A 64 1.59 -9.91 7.23
CA LYS A 64 0.15 -10.03 7.50
C LYS A 64 -0.18 -10.62 8.87
N ASP A 65 0.75 -10.49 9.81
CA ASP A 65 0.52 -10.83 11.22
C ASP A 65 -0.21 -9.65 11.89
N TRP A 66 -1.48 -9.50 11.53
CA TRP A 66 -2.27 -8.33 11.92
C TRP A 66 -2.45 -8.23 13.43
N ASP A 67 -2.54 -9.36 14.13
CA ASP A 67 -2.70 -9.40 15.58
C ASP A 67 -1.48 -8.80 16.29
N ASN A 68 -0.27 -9.26 15.94
CA ASN A 68 0.94 -8.72 16.53
C ASN A 68 1.23 -7.28 16.09
N ALA A 69 0.88 -6.92 14.85
CA ALA A 69 0.96 -5.53 14.39
C ALA A 69 0.06 -4.59 15.19
N ILE A 70 -1.21 -4.98 15.42
CA ILE A 70 -2.16 -4.21 16.23
C ILE A 70 -1.62 -3.97 17.64
N ILE A 71 -1.04 -5.00 18.29
CA ILE A 71 -0.45 -4.86 19.62
C ILE A 71 0.66 -3.79 19.63
N GLN A 72 1.56 -3.78 18.64
CA GLN A 72 2.62 -2.77 18.62
C GLN A 72 2.08 -1.37 18.34
N TYR A 73 1.11 -1.22 17.42
CA TYR A 73 0.53 0.09 17.13
C TYR A 73 -0.36 0.61 18.25
N GLN A 74 -0.98 -0.25 19.06
CA GLN A 74 -1.65 0.16 20.29
C GLN A 74 -0.66 0.78 21.28
N LYS A 75 0.53 0.20 21.46
CA LYS A 75 1.58 0.83 22.29
C LYS A 75 1.96 2.21 21.77
N LEU A 76 2.08 2.40 20.45
CA LEU A 76 2.35 3.73 19.89
C LEU A 76 1.24 4.75 20.23
N ILE A 77 -0.02 4.33 20.21
CA ILE A 77 -1.15 5.18 20.64
C ILE A 77 -1.09 5.49 22.15
N GLU A 78 -0.61 4.56 22.98
CA GLU A 78 -0.38 4.80 24.41
C GLU A 78 0.75 5.81 24.65
N PHE A 79 1.78 5.84 23.79
CA PHE A 79 2.83 6.87 23.82
C PHE A 79 2.32 8.24 23.42
N ASP A 80 1.62 8.32 22.28
CA ASP A 80 1.08 9.57 21.76
C ASP A 80 -0.22 9.32 20.98
N SER A 81 -1.35 9.58 21.63
CA SER A 81 -2.66 9.42 21.01
C SER A 81 -3.00 10.51 19.99
N ASP A 82 -2.28 11.64 20.01
CA ASP A 82 -2.46 12.77 19.08
C ASP A 82 -1.42 12.73 17.93
N ASN A 83 -0.84 11.56 17.67
CA ASN A 83 0.02 11.33 16.51
C ASN A 83 -0.78 10.83 15.29
N SER A 84 -0.78 11.59 14.19
CA SER A 84 -1.51 11.19 12.97
C SER A 84 -1.03 9.85 12.40
N LEU A 85 0.28 9.61 12.38
CA LEU A 85 0.87 8.40 11.81
C LEU A 85 0.50 7.16 12.64
N TYR A 86 0.48 7.26 13.97
CA TYR A 86 0.13 6.13 14.84
C TYR A 86 -1.34 5.77 14.70
N ASN A 87 -2.21 6.78 14.65
CA ASN A 87 -3.64 6.61 14.38
C ASN A 87 -3.86 5.95 13.01
N TYR A 88 -3.13 6.37 11.96
CA TYR A 88 -3.17 5.72 10.65
C TYR A 88 -2.70 4.26 10.71
N LYS A 89 -1.54 3.98 11.31
CA LYS A 89 -0.98 2.62 11.36
C LYS A 89 -1.95 1.66 12.05
N LEU A 90 -2.52 2.05 13.18
CA LEU A 90 -3.51 1.23 13.88
C LEU A 90 -4.81 1.09 13.06
N GLY A 91 -5.38 2.20 12.58
CA GLY A 91 -6.63 2.21 11.82
C GLY A 91 -6.54 1.42 10.51
N GLY A 92 -5.45 1.59 9.76
CA GLY A 92 -5.17 0.87 8.52
C GLY A 92 -4.96 -0.64 8.76
N THR A 93 -4.27 -1.01 9.83
CA THR A 93 -4.06 -2.44 10.19
C THR A 93 -5.38 -3.10 10.60
N LEU A 94 -6.22 -2.42 11.36
CA LEU A 94 -7.57 -2.89 11.69
C LEU A 94 -8.44 -3.07 10.44
N ALA A 95 -8.34 -2.16 9.46
CA ALA A 95 -9.03 -2.30 8.17
C ALA A 95 -8.52 -3.50 7.37
N ALA A 96 -7.19 -3.68 7.31
CA ALA A 96 -6.58 -4.81 6.62
C ALA A 96 -7.03 -6.14 7.23
N LYS A 97 -7.00 -6.25 8.57
CA LYS A 97 -7.47 -7.44 9.29
C LYS A 97 -8.94 -7.75 9.01
N ALA A 98 -9.79 -6.72 8.91
CA ALA A 98 -11.21 -6.90 8.64
C ALA A 98 -11.48 -7.58 7.27
N ASN A 99 -10.60 -7.42 6.29
CA ASN A 99 -10.73 -8.08 4.98
C ASN A 99 -10.48 -9.59 5.03
N GLU A 100 -9.90 -10.11 6.12
CA GLU A 100 -9.57 -11.53 6.30
C GLU A 100 -10.48 -12.23 7.33
N THR A 101 -11.48 -11.52 7.87
CA THR A 101 -12.41 -12.07 8.87
C THR A 101 -13.83 -12.22 8.32
N ASN A 102 -14.71 -12.87 9.10
CA ASN A 102 -16.13 -12.94 8.79
C ASN A 102 -16.84 -11.58 8.98
N MET A 103 -17.98 -11.40 8.31
CA MET A 103 -18.74 -10.14 8.26
C MET A 103 -18.93 -9.46 9.63
N PHE A 104 -19.33 -10.21 10.66
CA PHE A 104 -19.60 -9.63 11.99
C PHE A 104 -18.34 -9.11 12.68
N LYS A 105 -17.25 -9.90 12.65
CA LYS A 105 -15.94 -9.47 13.18
C LYS A 105 -15.38 -8.31 12.37
N SER A 106 -15.53 -8.36 11.04
CA SER A 106 -15.11 -7.30 10.13
C SER A 106 -15.80 -5.99 10.46
N LEU A 107 -17.12 -5.98 10.76
CA LEU A 107 -17.83 -4.74 11.06
C LEU A 107 -17.31 -4.04 12.33
N SER A 108 -17.03 -4.79 13.40
CA SER A 108 -16.46 -4.22 14.62
C SER A 108 -15.07 -3.63 14.37
N LEU A 109 -14.20 -4.38 13.67
CA LEU A 109 -12.86 -3.92 13.30
C LEU A 109 -12.91 -2.66 12.42
N ILE A 110 -13.82 -2.62 11.44
CA ILE A 110 -13.97 -1.47 10.53
C ILE A 110 -14.49 -0.24 11.28
N ASN A 111 -15.39 -0.39 12.26
CA ASN A 111 -15.85 0.74 13.06
C ASN A 111 -14.71 1.33 13.92
N THR A 112 -13.92 0.48 14.56
CA THR A 112 -12.72 0.93 15.30
C THR A 112 -11.68 1.54 14.35
N SER A 113 -11.46 0.93 13.20
CA SER A 113 -10.58 1.44 12.15
C SER A 113 -10.98 2.85 11.72
N LYS A 114 -12.26 3.08 11.37
CA LYS A 114 -12.78 4.42 11.02
C LYS A 114 -12.48 5.45 12.11
N LYS A 115 -12.67 5.11 13.39
CA LYS A 115 -12.37 6.02 14.50
C LYS A 115 -10.92 6.52 14.46
N TYR A 116 -9.96 5.60 14.35
CA TYR A 116 -8.53 5.95 14.30
C TYR A 116 -8.15 6.66 13.00
N LEU A 117 -8.70 6.24 11.86
CA LEU A 117 -8.44 6.90 10.58
C LEU A 117 -9.00 8.33 10.53
N LEU A 118 -10.19 8.58 11.09
CA LEU A 118 -10.76 9.92 11.20
C LEU A 118 -9.88 10.82 12.07
N LYS A 119 -9.44 10.32 13.24
CA LYS A 119 -8.51 11.05 14.12
C LYS A 119 -7.18 11.33 13.42
N SER A 120 -6.66 10.38 12.63
CA SER A 120 -5.44 10.57 11.84
C SER A 120 -5.55 11.75 10.86
N VAL A 121 -6.64 11.83 10.10
CA VAL A 121 -6.88 12.91 9.14
C VAL A 121 -7.22 14.23 9.82
N GLU A 122 -7.87 14.21 10.98
CA GLU A 122 -8.11 15.40 11.82
C GLU A 122 -6.78 16.03 12.31
N LEU A 123 -5.83 15.18 12.73
CA LEU A 123 -4.52 15.61 13.22
C LEU A 123 -3.57 16.07 12.11
N ASP A 124 -3.59 15.38 10.96
CA ASP A 124 -2.83 15.76 9.77
C ASP A 124 -3.63 15.43 8.52
N ASN A 125 -4.19 16.47 7.91
CA ASN A 125 -4.96 16.34 6.69
C ASN A 125 -4.11 16.03 5.45
N ARG A 126 -2.76 15.99 5.57
CA ARG A 126 -1.85 15.56 4.50
C ARG A 126 -1.55 14.07 4.54
N ASN A 127 -2.11 13.33 5.51
CA ASN A 127 -1.97 11.88 5.59
C ASN A 127 -2.79 11.17 4.49
N LYS A 128 -2.28 11.22 3.25
CA LYS A 128 -2.93 10.63 2.06
C LYS A 128 -3.33 9.16 2.27
N PRO A 129 -2.49 8.30 2.86
CA PRO A 129 -2.87 6.90 3.11
C PRO A 129 -4.09 6.75 4.03
N ALA A 130 -4.21 7.58 5.07
CA ALA A 130 -5.39 7.56 5.95
C ALA A 130 -6.66 8.02 5.22
N MET A 131 -6.55 9.07 4.40
CA MET A 131 -7.67 9.55 3.57
C MET A 131 -8.13 8.50 2.57
N TRP A 132 -7.19 7.83 1.88
CA TRP A 132 -7.49 6.72 0.97
C TRP A 132 -8.25 5.59 1.66
N ALA A 133 -7.82 5.20 2.86
CA ALA A 133 -8.50 4.16 3.64
C ALA A 133 -9.94 4.58 4.01
N LEU A 134 -10.15 5.85 4.42
CA LEU A 134 -11.49 6.38 4.67
C LEU A 134 -12.36 6.40 3.42
N ILE A 135 -11.84 6.90 2.30
CA ILE A 135 -12.54 6.93 1.01
C ILE A 135 -13.02 5.54 0.66
N GLN A 136 -12.17 4.54 0.80
CA GLN A 136 -12.53 3.17 0.53
C GLN A 136 -13.63 2.66 1.47
N ILE A 137 -13.46 2.83 2.79
CA ILE A 137 -14.45 2.37 3.76
C ILE A 137 -15.82 3.02 3.50
N PHE A 138 -15.86 4.32 3.27
CA PHE A 138 -17.10 5.05 2.97
C PHE A 138 -17.71 4.65 1.62
N THR A 139 -16.90 4.21 0.66
CA THR A 139 -17.37 3.75 -0.65
C THR A 139 -17.98 2.34 -0.57
N GLU A 140 -17.26 1.43 0.08
CA GLU A 140 -17.54 -0.02 0.04
C GLU A 140 -18.64 -0.43 1.01
N LEU A 141 -18.72 0.19 2.19
CA LEU A 141 -19.73 -0.17 3.17
C LEU A 141 -21.15 0.22 2.71
N PRO A 142 -22.17 -0.60 3.04
CA PRO A 142 -23.56 -0.17 2.98
C PRO A 142 -23.80 1.06 3.86
N GLN A 143 -24.73 1.92 3.45
CA GLN A 143 -25.06 3.14 4.19
C GLN A 143 -25.49 2.86 5.64
N LEU A 144 -26.30 1.81 5.86
CA LEU A 144 -26.73 1.38 7.19
C LEU A 144 -25.57 0.96 8.10
N LEU A 145 -24.45 0.51 7.51
CA LEU A 145 -23.25 0.06 8.23
C LEU A 145 -22.18 1.15 8.30
N GLY A 146 -22.54 2.39 7.94
CA GLY A 146 -21.66 3.56 8.02
C GLY A 146 -20.83 3.83 6.76
N GLY A 147 -21.26 3.33 5.60
CA GLY A 147 -20.82 3.85 4.31
C GLY A 147 -21.48 5.18 3.96
N SER A 148 -20.84 5.98 3.09
CA SER A 148 -21.37 7.27 2.65
C SER A 148 -20.67 7.76 1.38
N LYS A 149 -21.38 7.78 0.24
CA LYS A 149 -20.86 8.31 -1.03
C LYS A 149 -20.48 9.79 -0.91
N SER A 150 -21.25 10.59 -0.17
CA SER A 150 -20.97 12.02 -0.01
C SER A 150 -19.67 12.25 0.77
N LEU A 151 -19.45 11.51 1.87
CA LEU A 151 -18.20 11.60 2.62
C LEU A 151 -17.02 11.07 1.80
N ALA A 152 -17.19 9.96 1.08
CA ALA A 152 -16.15 9.45 0.18
C ALA A 152 -15.73 10.52 -0.85
N LEU A 153 -16.69 11.20 -1.48
CA LEU A 153 -16.42 12.29 -2.43
C LEU A 153 -15.80 13.52 -1.75
N GLN A 154 -16.19 13.84 -0.52
CA GLN A 154 -15.57 14.92 0.27
C GLN A 154 -14.08 14.64 0.49
N TYR A 155 -13.73 13.47 1.04
CA TYR A 155 -12.33 13.10 1.24
C TYR A 155 -11.57 12.99 -0.08
N ALA A 156 -12.21 12.54 -1.16
CA ALA A 156 -11.58 12.52 -2.48
C ALA A 156 -11.32 13.93 -3.04
N ASN A 157 -12.16 14.92 -2.73
CA ASN A 157 -11.91 16.33 -3.06
C ASN A 157 -10.75 16.89 -2.23
N GLU A 158 -10.72 16.62 -0.92
CA GLU A 158 -9.61 17.02 -0.05
C GLU A 158 -8.29 16.40 -0.53
N LEU A 159 -8.31 15.13 -0.90
CA LEU A 159 -7.17 14.41 -1.45
C LEU A 159 -6.72 15.01 -2.79
N GLU A 160 -7.67 15.43 -3.65
CA GLU A 160 -7.35 16.13 -4.91
C GLU A 160 -6.63 17.46 -4.69
N ASN A 161 -6.97 18.18 -3.62
CA ASN A 161 -6.30 19.44 -3.26
C ASN A 161 -4.84 19.21 -2.81
N ILE A 162 -4.52 18.03 -2.29
CA ILE A 162 -3.17 17.64 -1.84
C ILE A 162 -2.37 17.03 -3.00
N SER A 163 -2.99 16.09 -3.71
CA SER A 163 -2.46 15.44 -4.89
C SER A 163 -3.56 15.29 -5.92
N LYS A 164 -3.44 16.05 -7.01
CA LYS A 164 -4.42 16.07 -8.10
C LYS A 164 -4.72 14.68 -8.61
N ILE A 165 -3.68 13.88 -8.87
CA ILE A 165 -3.82 12.54 -9.43
C ILE A 165 -4.44 11.57 -8.43
N ASP A 166 -4.03 11.59 -7.17
CA ASP A 166 -4.62 10.74 -6.12
C ASP A 166 -6.13 11.00 -6.00
N GLY A 167 -6.55 12.27 -5.93
CA GLY A 167 -7.97 12.62 -5.82
C GLY A 167 -8.78 12.22 -7.05
N LEU A 168 -8.22 12.35 -8.26
CA LEU A 168 -8.88 11.90 -9.48
C LEU A 168 -9.05 10.37 -9.51
N PHE A 169 -8.03 9.60 -9.12
CA PHE A 169 -8.13 8.15 -8.96
C PHE A 169 -9.15 7.76 -7.89
N ALA A 170 -9.18 8.46 -6.77
CA ALA A 170 -10.15 8.22 -5.70
C ALA A 170 -11.59 8.44 -6.17
N LYS A 171 -11.83 9.50 -6.94
CA LYS A 171 -13.14 9.75 -7.55
C LYS A 171 -13.51 8.67 -8.55
N LYS A 172 -12.61 8.32 -9.46
CA LYS A 172 -12.83 7.21 -10.40
C LYS A 172 -13.21 5.93 -9.64
N TYR A 173 -12.45 5.58 -8.60
CA TYR A 173 -12.70 4.43 -7.74
C TYR A 173 -14.11 4.44 -7.12
N ILE A 174 -14.54 5.58 -6.57
CA ILE A 174 -15.90 5.74 -6.01
C ILE A 174 -16.97 5.44 -7.05
N TYR A 175 -16.82 5.97 -8.28
CA TYR A 175 -17.82 5.79 -9.33
C TYR A 175 -17.77 4.39 -9.97
N ASP A 176 -16.60 3.77 -10.09
CA ASP A 176 -16.46 2.37 -10.49
C ASP A 176 -17.21 1.44 -9.52
N PHE A 177 -17.01 1.61 -8.21
CA PHE A 177 -17.68 0.79 -7.20
C PHE A 177 -19.21 0.96 -7.21
N LYS A 178 -19.71 2.08 -7.73
CA LYS A 178 -21.16 2.35 -7.85
C LYS A 178 -21.71 2.02 -9.23
N ASP A 179 -20.94 1.36 -10.09
CA ASP A 179 -21.29 1.05 -11.48
C ASP A 179 -21.73 2.29 -12.30
N ASP A 180 -21.27 3.48 -11.91
CA ASP A 180 -21.53 4.73 -12.63
C ASP A 180 -20.44 4.95 -13.68
N TYR A 181 -20.50 4.13 -14.74
CA TYR A 181 -19.50 4.13 -15.80
C TYR A 181 -19.38 5.47 -16.52
N LYS A 182 -20.47 6.26 -16.56
CA LYS A 182 -20.44 7.60 -17.15
C LYS A 182 -19.52 8.52 -16.36
N MET A 183 -19.70 8.60 -15.04
CA MET A 183 -18.84 9.42 -14.19
C MET A 183 -17.43 8.86 -14.10
N SER A 184 -17.28 7.53 -14.00
CA SER A 184 -15.96 6.89 -14.03
C SER A 184 -15.15 7.28 -15.27
N ASN A 185 -15.77 7.21 -16.46
CA ASN A 185 -15.10 7.62 -17.71
C ASN A 185 -14.74 9.11 -17.74
N ILE A 186 -15.53 9.99 -17.13
CA ILE A 186 -15.16 11.40 -16.99
C ILE A 186 -13.88 11.54 -16.16
N TYR A 187 -13.76 10.82 -15.03
CA TYR A 187 -12.55 10.87 -14.21
C TYR A 187 -11.38 10.15 -14.86
N LEU A 188 -11.60 9.08 -15.62
CA LEU A 188 -10.58 8.45 -16.46
C LEU A 188 -9.94 9.50 -17.39
N ASN A 189 -10.75 10.23 -18.16
CA ASN A 189 -10.22 11.26 -19.07
C ASN A 189 -9.40 12.32 -18.32
N LYS A 190 -9.89 12.79 -17.16
CA LYS A 190 -9.15 13.74 -16.32
C LYS A 190 -7.81 13.16 -15.82
N ILE A 191 -7.77 11.88 -15.47
CA ILE A 191 -6.53 11.21 -15.08
C ILE A 191 -5.56 11.23 -16.27
N VAL A 192 -6.02 10.86 -17.47
CA VAL A 192 -5.19 10.86 -18.69
C VAL A 192 -4.61 12.25 -18.96
N GLU A 193 -5.43 13.29 -18.89
CA GLU A 193 -5.01 14.68 -19.10
C GLU A 193 -3.97 15.18 -18.10
N ASN A 194 -3.96 14.63 -16.88
CA ASN A 194 -3.11 15.09 -15.78
C ASN A 194 -2.01 14.10 -15.42
N ILE A 195 -1.93 12.96 -16.10
CA ILE A 195 -1.09 11.82 -15.68
C ILE A 195 0.37 12.23 -15.56
N ASP A 196 0.82 13.18 -16.39
CA ASP A 196 2.20 13.67 -16.41
C ASP A 196 2.60 14.51 -15.21
N SER A 197 1.63 15.04 -14.45
CA SER A 197 1.87 15.73 -13.19
C SER A 197 2.25 14.80 -12.03
N PHE A 198 2.05 13.48 -12.20
CA PHE A 198 2.34 12.52 -11.13
C PHE A 198 3.85 12.32 -10.97
N ASN A 199 4.35 12.50 -9.74
CA ASN A 199 5.72 12.15 -9.37
C ASN A 199 5.74 10.74 -8.76
N THR A 200 6.55 9.85 -9.35
CA THR A 200 6.69 8.43 -8.97
C THR A 200 7.13 8.22 -7.52
N GLU A 201 7.85 9.18 -6.93
CA GLU A 201 8.52 9.04 -5.63
C GLU A 201 7.65 9.36 -4.40
N TYR A 202 6.33 9.57 -4.55
CA TYR A 202 5.48 9.94 -3.41
C TYR A 202 4.31 8.98 -3.13
N ASP A 203 4.41 8.34 -1.96
CA ASP A 203 3.40 7.68 -1.12
C ASP A 203 2.39 6.71 -1.76
N TYR A 204 2.38 5.50 -1.19
CA TYR A 204 1.46 4.40 -1.43
C TYR A 204 1.59 3.77 -2.83
N ASN A 205 2.34 2.67 -2.88
CA ASN A 205 2.71 1.93 -4.08
C ASN A 205 1.51 1.56 -4.99
N TYR A 206 0.31 1.44 -4.42
CA TYR A 206 -0.97 1.31 -5.12
C TYR A 206 -1.16 2.26 -6.30
N LEU A 207 -0.74 3.52 -6.20
CA LEU A 207 -0.98 4.47 -7.29
C LEU A 207 -0.10 4.19 -8.50
N ASN A 208 1.13 3.72 -8.30
CA ASN A 208 2.01 3.23 -9.36
C ASN A 208 1.36 2.04 -10.09
N PHE A 209 0.79 1.10 -9.33
CA PHE A 209 0.01 0.00 -9.91
C PHE A 209 -1.19 0.51 -10.72
N SER A 210 -1.97 1.43 -10.15
CA SER A 210 -3.22 1.94 -10.75
C SER A 210 -2.96 2.71 -12.04
N ILE A 211 -1.87 3.49 -12.10
CA ILE A 211 -1.42 4.16 -13.33
C ILE A 211 -0.98 3.13 -14.36
N GLY A 212 -0.18 2.14 -13.95
CA GLY A 212 0.26 1.04 -14.78
C GLY A 212 -0.90 0.27 -15.44
N GLU A 213 -1.89 -0.10 -14.63
CA GLU A 213 -3.10 -0.79 -15.08
C GLU A 213 -3.91 0.06 -16.06
N LEU A 214 -4.10 1.35 -15.76
CA LEU A 214 -4.80 2.28 -16.63
C LEU A 214 -4.10 2.41 -17.99
N CYS A 215 -2.78 2.57 -18.01
CA CYS A 215 -1.97 2.63 -19.23
C CYS A 215 -2.10 1.35 -20.06
N ALA A 216 -1.97 0.18 -19.42
CA ALA A 216 -2.07 -1.12 -20.07
C ALA A 216 -3.45 -1.39 -20.67
N ASN A 217 -4.52 -1.04 -19.96
CA ASN A 217 -5.89 -1.34 -20.37
C ASN A 217 -6.40 -0.39 -21.46
N ASN A 218 -5.94 0.86 -21.47
CA ASN A 218 -6.39 1.89 -22.41
C ASN A 218 -5.42 2.13 -23.58
N LYS A 219 -4.25 1.47 -23.59
CA LYS A 219 -3.20 1.63 -24.60
C LYS A 219 -2.66 3.06 -24.71
N ILE A 220 -2.52 3.73 -23.57
CA ILE A 220 -2.08 5.13 -23.47
C ILE A 220 -0.84 5.24 -22.60
N ASN A 221 0.04 6.20 -22.93
CA ASN A 221 1.24 6.51 -22.14
C ASN A 221 2.03 5.25 -21.73
N LEU A 222 2.26 4.34 -22.69
CA LEU A 222 2.76 2.99 -22.43
C LEU A 222 4.11 2.98 -21.69
N ASP A 223 5.02 3.89 -22.02
CA ASP A 223 6.32 4.00 -21.35
C ASP A 223 6.17 4.43 -19.89
N ARG A 224 5.20 5.31 -19.61
CA ARG A 224 4.83 5.68 -18.24
C ARG A 224 4.25 4.49 -17.49
N GLY A 225 3.37 3.71 -18.14
CA GLY A 225 2.84 2.47 -17.57
C GLY A 225 3.95 1.48 -17.21
N ILE A 226 4.97 1.32 -18.07
CA ILE A 226 6.14 0.48 -17.79
C ILE A 226 6.90 0.99 -16.57
N LEU A 227 7.21 2.29 -16.53
CA LEU A 227 7.93 2.90 -15.40
C LEU A 227 7.21 2.62 -14.07
N GLN A 228 5.90 2.85 -14.03
CA GLN A 228 5.14 2.70 -12.80
C GLN A 228 4.96 1.26 -12.37
N LEU A 229 4.74 0.32 -13.29
CA LEU A 229 4.64 -1.10 -12.93
C LEU A 229 5.99 -1.66 -12.45
N ARG A 230 7.11 -1.20 -13.02
CA ARG A 230 8.45 -1.59 -12.55
C ARG A 230 8.72 -1.09 -11.13
N TYR A 231 8.46 0.20 -10.89
CA TYR A 231 8.56 0.77 -9.54
C TYR A 231 7.68 0.03 -8.55
N TYR A 232 6.46 -0.31 -8.98
CA TYR A 232 5.51 -1.08 -8.17
C TYR A 232 6.05 -2.45 -7.74
N ILE A 233 6.62 -3.20 -8.68
CA ILE A 233 7.18 -4.52 -8.42
C ILE A 233 8.41 -4.43 -7.49
N GLU A 234 9.29 -3.45 -7.73
CA GLU A 234 10.49 -3.23 -6.92
C GLU A 234 10.13 -2.93 -5.46
N ASN A 235 9.16 -2.02 -5.26
CA ASN A 235 8.71 -1.58 -3.95
C ASN A 235 7.55 -2.39 -3.38
N PHE A 236 7.19 -3.52 -4.01
CA PHE A 236 6.08 -4.37 -3.58
C PHE A 236 6.27 -4.84 -2.14
N THR A 237 5.22 -4.70 -1.33
CA THR A 237 5.13 -5.31 0.00
C THR A 237 3.82 -6.09 0.12
N SER A 238 3.72 -7.00 1.08
CA SER A 238 2.47 -7.78 1.25
C SER A 238 1.25 -6.94 1.67
N ARG A 239 1.44 -5.67 2.04
CA ARG A 239 0.36 -4.70 2.29
C ARG A 239 -0.32 -4.26 0.98
N ASP A 240 0.37 -4.40 -0.15
CA ASP A 240 -0.20 -4.12 -1.46
C ASP A 240 -1.27 -5.17 -1.81
N ARG A 241 -2.33 -4.69 -2.47
CA ARG A 241 -3.51 -5.50 -2.78
C ARG A 241 -3.32 -6.37 -4.01
N SER A 242 -2.79 -5.76 -5.06
CA SER A 242 -2.42 -6.47 -6.27
C SER A 242 -1.12 -7.23 -6.02
N THR A 243 -0.95 -8.36 -6.67
CA THR A 243 0.27 -9.15 -6.54
C THR A 243 1.18 -8.93 -7.75
N PRO A 244 2.51 -9.09 -7.61
CA PRO A 244 3.46 -8.86 -8.70
C PRO A 244 3.17 -9.62 -9.99
N ASP A 245 2.59 -10.83 -9.94
CA ASP A 245 2.14 -11.55 -11.14
C ASP A 245 1.15 -10.75 -11.97
N TYR A 246 0.25 -9.99 -11.33
CA TYR A 246 -0.68 -9.13 -12.05
C TYR A 246 0.04 -7.92 -12.67
N ALA A 247 1.00 -7.33 -11.96
CA ALA A 247 1.82 -6.25 -12.52
C ALA A 247 2.67 -6.71 -13.71
N TYR A 248 3.27 -7.90 -13.63
CA TYR A 248 4.00 -8.53 -14.73
C TYR A 248 3.10 -8.82 -15.93
N TYR A 249 1.87 -9.30 -15.69
CA TYR A 249 0.86 -9.46 -16.74
C TYR A 249 0.55 -8.13 -17.45
N LEU A 250 0.37 -7.04 -16.70
CA LEU A 250 0.11 -5.72 -17.26
C LEU A 250 1.32 -5.21 -18.07
N LEU A 251 2.54 -5.45 -17.60
CA LEU A 251 3.76 -5.16 -18.36
C LEU A 251 3.80 -5.96 -19.68
N ALA A 252 3.46 -7.25 -19.65
CA ALA A 252 3.40 -8.07 -20.85
C ALA A 252 2.38 -7.53 -21.86
N LYS A 253 1.20 -7.08 -21.40
CA LYS A 253 0.21 -6.40 -22.27
C LYS A 253 0.77 -5.13 -22.89
N ILE A 254 1.45 -4.30 -22.10
CA ILE A 254 2.03 -3.05 -22.61
C ILE A 254 3.09 -3.36 -23.68
N TYR A 255 4.00 -4.31 -23.44
CA TYR A 255 5.02 -4.67 -24.43
C TYR A 255 4.40 -5.27 -25.70
N LEU A 256 3.33 -6.06 -25.58
CA LEU A 256 2.55 -6.51 -26.73
C LEU A 256 1.98 -5.33 -27.52
N HIS A 257 1.41 -4.31 -26.87
CA HIS A 257 0.93 -3.10 -27.54
C HIS A 257 2.03 -2.29 -28.22
N LYS A 258 3.28 -2.41 -27.75
CA LYS A 258 4.47 -1.82 -28.38
C LYS A 258 5.07 -2.70 -29.49
N ASN A 259 4.49 -3.87 -29.77
CA ASN A 259 5.06 -4.91 -30.66
C ASN A 259 6.45 -5.41 -30.22
N ASP A 260 6.79 -5.29 -28.93
CA ASP A 260 8.02 -5.86 -28.35
C ASP A 260 7.72 -7.25 -27.81
N PHE A 261 7.58 -8.23 -28.72
CA PHE A 261 7.21 -9.60 -28.39
C PHE A 261 8.23 -10.30 -27.48
N SER A 262 9.51 -9.93 -27.57
CA SER A 262 10.56 -10.47 -26.70
C SER A 262 10.30 -10.08 -25.24
N LYS A 263 10.12 -8.78 -24.96
CA LYS A 263 9.81 -8.35 -23.59
C LYS A 263 8.42 -8.77 -23.15
N ALA A 264 7.46 -8.84 -24.06
CA ALA A 264 6.12 -9.34 -23.73
C ALA A 264 6.18 -10.78 -23.21
N ASN A 265 6.94 -11.67 -23.88
CA ASN A 265 7.16 -13.04 -23.40
C ASN A 265 7.90 -13.07 -22.06
N GLU A 266 8.98 -12.30 -21.92
CA GLU A 266 9.76 -12.23 -20.67
C GLU A 266 8.86 -11.87 -19.47
N GLN A 267 8.04 -10.82 -19.59
CA GLN A 267 7.17 -10.40 -18.49
C GLN A 267 6.02 -11.38 -18.27
N LEU A 268 5.53 -12.05 -19.31
CA LEU A 268 4.52 -13.09 -19.16
C LEU A 268 5.09 -14.31 -18.41
N ASP A 269 6.32 -14.71 -18.69
CA ASP A 269 7.00 -15.77 -17.96
C ASP A 269 7.22 -15.39 -16.49
N ASN A 270 7.67 -14.16 -16.21
CA ASN A 270 7.76 -13.63 -14.85
C ASN A 270 6.41 -13.70 -14.11
N ALA A 271 5.31 -13.38 -14.79
CA ALA A 271 3.98 -13.47 -14.21
C ALA A 271 3.62 -14.92 -13.82
N PHE A 272 3.85 -15.89 -14.71
CA PHE A 272 3.61 -17.31 -14.40
C PHE A 272 4.51 -17.82 -13.27
N VAL A 273 5.80 -17.48 -13.28
CA VAL A 273 6.76 -17.86 -12.24
C VAL A 273 6.30 -17.35 -10.88
N TYR A 274 5.95 -16.06 -10.79
CA TYR A 274 5.49 -15.47 -9.53
C TYR A 274 4.18 -16.10 -9.05
N TYR A 275 3.21 -16.27 -9.96
CA TYR A 275 1.90 -16.89 -9.66
C TYR A 275 2.07 -18.28 -9.04
N ASN A 276 2.89 -19.13 -9.66
CA ASN A 276 3.12 -20.50 -9.22
C ASN A 276 3.93 -20.56 -7.92
N SER A 277 5.02 -19.80 -7.83
CA SER A 277 5.94 -19.85 -6.68
C SER A 277 5.29 -19.36 -5.39
N ASN A 278 4.29 -18.47 -5.48
CA ASN A 278 3.56 -17.92 -4.34
C ASN A 278 2.20 -18.56 -4.12
N ASN A 279 1.88 -19.66 -4.83
CA ASN A 279 0.60 -20.36 -4.74
C ASN A 279 -0.62 -19.42 -4.87
N ILE A 280 -0.55 -18.46 -5.79
CA ILE A 280 -1.62 -17.48 -6.00
C ILE A 280 -2.86 -18.21 -6.52
N LYS A 281 -4.03 -17.95 -5.91
CA LYS A 281 -5.31 -18.60 -6.24
C LYS A 281 -6.26 -17.67 -7.00
N ASN A 282 -5.73 -16.92 -7.96
CA ASN A 282 -6.53 -16.04 -8.81
C ASN A 282 -6.81 -16.71 -10.16
N ASN A 283 -7.92 -17.44 -10.25
CA ASN A 283 -8.30 -18.16 -11.47
C ASN A 283 -8.66 -17.23 -12.64
N SER A 284 -9.13 -16.01 -12.34
CA SER A 284 -9.47 -15.02 -13.36
C SER A 284 -8.20 -14.55 -14.07
N LEU A 285 -7.19 -14.13 -13.30
CA LEU A 285 -5.90 -13.72 -13.82
C LEU A 285 -5.21 -14.84 -14.58
N TYR A 286 -5.23 -16.09 -14.08
CA TYR A 286 -4.62 -17.21 -14.78
C TYR A 286 -5.19 -17.44 -16.18
N LYS A 287 -6.52 -17.28 -16.35
CA LYS A 287 -7.15 -17.35 -17.68
C LYS A 287 -6.66 -16.23 -18.60
N GLU A 288 -6.49 -15.02 -18.07
CA GLU A 288 -5.96 -13.89 -18.84
C GLU A 288 -4.49 -14.09 -19.24
N LEU A 289 -3.65 -14.64 -18.35
CA LEU A 289 -2.26 -15.03 -18.68
C LEU A 289 -2.23 -16.01 -19.86
N LEU A 290 -3.08 -17.04 -19.84
CA LEU A 290 -3.16 -18.03 -20.93
C LEU A 290 -3.66 -17.42 -22.25
N LYS A 291 -4.61 -16.48 -22.20
CA LYS A 291 -5.07 -15.76 -23.39
C LYS A 291 -3.93 -14.92 -23.98
N LEU A 292 -3.23 -14.17 -23.14
CA LEU A 292 -2.12 -13.33 -23.57
C LEU A 292 -0.97 -14.16 -24.17
N LYS A 293 -0.68 -15.33 -23.60
CA LYS A 293 0.29 -16.28 -24.15
C LYS A 293 0.00 -16.63 -25.61
N LYS A 294 -1.27 -16.91 -25.93
CA LYS A 294 -1.70 -17.24 -27.30
C LYS A 294 -1.52 -16.06 -28.25
N LEU A 295 -1.80 -14.84 -27.79
CA LEU A 295 -1.66 -13.63 -28.60
C LEU A 295 -0.20 -13.29 -28.90
N ILE A 296 0.72 -13.51 -27.96
CA ILE A 296 2.15 -13.23 -28.17
C ILE A 296 2.79 -14.28 -29.09
N SER A 297 2.23 -15.50 -29.15
CA SER A 297 2.73 -16.58 -30.00
C SER A 297 2.24 -16.55 -31.46
N GLN A 298 1.36 -15.60 -31.81
CA GLN A 298 0.82 -15.39 -33.17
C GLN A 298 1.62 -14.30 -33.89
#